data_AF-A0AA42C043-F1
#
_entry.id   AF-A0AA42C043-F1
#
_cell.length_a   1.000
_cell.length_b   1.000
_cell.length_c   1.000
_cell.angle_alpha   90.00
_cell.angle_beta   90.00
_cell.angle_gamma   90.00
#
_symmetry.space_group_name_H-M   'P 1'
#
loop_
_entity.id
_entity.type
_entity.pdbx_description
1 polymer ?
#
loop_
_entity_poly.entity_id
_entity_poly.type
_entity_poly.pdbx_seq_one_letter_code
_entity_poly.pdbx_strand_id
1 'polypeptide(L)'
;MGHNLTIAMTRWEATVAWRDAEPVTAELTVEVDSLEVLRGEGGVKGLTGPEKALVKSNALKSLGANRYPEIRFAADDVDKTTRGYRLAGKLHIRGKSRRHVIDLRTEDLGDAWRMSAESGVRQTDFGVKPYSLLMGSLKVADEVKVSFTALRAKGDGGKSPGDSRGLP
;
A
#
# COMPACT_ATOMS: atom_id res chain seq x y z
N MET A 1 -9.51 -25.06 0.82
CA MET A 1 -8.49 -24.41 -0.03
C MET A 1 -8.77 -22.92 -0.01
N GLY A 2 -7.80 -22.11 0.42
CA GLY A 2 -7.94 -20.65 0.42
C GLY A 2 -7.69 -20.08 -0.97
N HIS A 3 -8.39 -19.02 -1.34
CA HIS A 3 -8.07 -18.23 -2.53
C HIS A 3 -7.13 -17.09 -2.13
N ASN A 4 -5.91 -17.10 -2.62
CA ASN A 4 -4.98 -15.98 -2.46
C ASN A 4 -5.23 -14.96 -3.57
N LEU A 5 -5.74 -13.80 -3.20
CA LEU A 5 -5.94 -12.70 -4.14
C LEU A 5 -4.70 -11.81 -4.15
N THR A 6 -4.24 -11.45 -5.34
CA THR A 6 -3.30 -10.35 -5.53
C THR A 6 -4.03 -9.20 -6.20
N ILE A 7 -3.94 -8.05 -5.55
CA ILE A 7 -4.65 -6.83 -5.90
C ILE A 7 -3.61 -5.74 -6.07
N ALA A 8 -3.80 -4.88 -7.07
CA ALA A 8 -3.04 -3.64 -7.24
C ALA A 8 -3.91 -2.44 -6.90
N MET A 9 -3.29 -1.39 -6.36
CA MET A 9 -3.87 -0.06 -6.28
C MET A 9 -3.10 0.80 -7.30
N THR A 10 -3.76 1.21 -8.37
CA THR A 10 -3.09 1.80 -9.54
C THR A 10 -2.98 3.31 -9.50
N ARG A 11 -3.68 3.97 -8.58
CA ARG A 11 -3.57 5.41 -8.36
C ARG A 11 -3.20 5.69 -6.91
N TRP A 12 -2.04 6.30 -6.76
CA TRP A 12 -1.49 6.73 -5.49
C TRP A 12 -0.53 7.89 -5.71
N GLU A 13 -0.34 8.69 -4.67
CA GLU A 13 0.65 9.76 -4.63
C GLU A 13 1.44 9.62 -3.34
N ALA A 14 2.76 9.76 -3.43
CA ALA A 14 3.63 9.87 -2.27
C ALA A 14 4.34 11.23 -2.26
N THR A 15 4.34 11.89 -1.12
CA THR A 15 5.07 13.14 -0.87
C THR A 15 6.08 12.93 0.25
N VAL A 16 7.21 13.64 0.17
CA VAL A 16 8.30 13.54 1.14
C VAL A 16 8.77 14.95 1.45
N ALA A 17 8.77 15.30 2.73
CA ALA A 17 9.40 16.52 3.20
C ALA A 17 10.86 16.23 3.57
N TRP A 18 11.74 17.15 3.17
CA TRP A 18 13.18 17.02 3.35
C TRP A 18 13.67 18.13 4.27
N ARG A 19 14.65 17.81 5.11
CA ARG A 19 15.49 18.77 5.80
C ARG A 19 16.91 18.50 5.37
N ASP A 20 17.56 19.50 4.79
CA ASP A 20 18.82 19.33 4.08
C ASP A 20 18.71 18.22 3.01
N ALA A 21 19.50 17.16 3.12
CA ALA A 21 19.50 16.02 2.22
C ALA A 21 18.79 14.77 2.81
N GLU A 22 18.16 14.89 3.98
CA GLU A 22 17.54 13.75 4.68
C GLU A 22 16.00 13.90 4.71
N PRO A 23 15.25 12.82 4.50
CA PRO A 23 13.80 12.84 4.61
C PRO A 23 13.39 12.93 6.09
N VAL A 24 12.41 13.78 6.39
CA VAL A 24 11.93 14.00 7.77
C VAL A 24 10.48 13.60 7.98
N THR A 25 9.66 13.66 6.93
CA THR A 25 8.29 13.12 6.93
C THR A 25 7.99 12.52 5.57
N ALA A 26 7.10 11.54 5.53
CA ALA A 26 6.62 10.95 4.28
C ALA A 26 5.13 10.68 4.37
N GLU A 27 4.43 10.88 3.27
CA GLU A 27 3.02 10.60 3.15
C GLU A 27 2.74 9.79 1.89
N LEU A 28 1.86 8.80 2.01
CA LEU A 28 1.33 8.03 0.89
C LEU A 28 -0.20 8.10 0.96
N THR A 29 -0.82 8.55 -0.12
CA THR A 29 -2.28 8.54 -0.31
C THR A 29 -2.61 7.62 -1.48
N VAL A 30 -3.54 6.70 -1.25
CA VAL A 30 -3.97 5.68 -2.23
C VAL A 30 -5.46 5.82 -2.49
N GLU A 31 -5.85 5.97 -3.75
CA GLU A 31 -7.25 6.00 -4.15
C GLU A 31 -7.84 4.58 -4.13
N VAL A 32 -8.84 4.35 -3.30
CA VAL A 32 -9.41 3.02 -3.05
C VAL A 32 -10.08 2.44 -4.30
N ASP A 33 -10.70 3.29 -5.14
CA ASP A 33 -11.40 2.85 -6.34
C ASP A 33 -10.45 2.49 -7.52
N SER A 34 -9.16 2.77 -7.37
CA SER A 34 -8.08 2.32 -8.27
C SER A 34 -7.74 0.83 -8.14
N LEU A 35 -8.44 0.12 -7.24
CA LEU A 35 -8.27 -1.30 -6.99
C LEU A 35 -8.45 -2.15 -8.27
N GLU A 36 -7.47 -3.00 -8.58
CA GLU A 36 -7.53 -3.98 -9.66
C GLU A 36 -7.20 -5.39 -9.17
N VAL A 37 -7.96 -6.39 -9.61
CA VAL A 37 -7.71 -7.80 -9.27
C VAL A 37 -6.79 -8.41 -10.32
N LEU A 38 -5.52 -8.59 -9.96
CA LEU A 38 -4.50 -9.12 -10.87
C LEU A 38 -4.66 -10.64 -11.05
N ARG A 39 -4.63 -11.37 -9.94
CA ARG A 39 -4.69 -12.84 -9.91
C ARG A 39 -5.40 -13.36 -8.67
N GLY A 40 -5.99 -14.55 -8.81
CA GLY A 40 -6.51 -15.35 -7.72
C GLY A 40 -5.92 -16.75 -7.82
N GLU A 41 -5.26 -17.22 -6.77
CA GLU A 41 -4.58 -18.52 -6.69
C GLU A 41 -5.21 -19.42 -5.64
N GLY A 42 -5.00 -20.73 -5.71
CA GLY A 42 -5.54 -21.70 -4.75
C GLY A 42 -6.95 -22.23 -5.09
N GLY A 43 -7.52 -21.80 -6.21
CA GLY A 43 -8.68 -22.43 -6.85
C GLY A 43 -8.27 -23.38 -7.99
N VAL A 44 -9.20 -24.21 -8.47
CA VAL A 44 -8.97 -25.17 -9.56
C VAL A 44 -8.70 -24.46 -10.91
N LYS A 45 -9.14 -23.21 -11.06
CA LYS A 45 -8.90 -22.33 -12.22
C LYS A 45 -8.63 -20.90 -11.75
N GLY A 46 -7.91 -20.12 -12.56
CA GLY A 46 -7.77 -18.68 -12.36
C GLY A 46 -9.10 -17.94 -12.54
N LEU A 47 -9.20 -16.71 -12.02
CA LEU A 47 -10.42 -15.91 -12.08
C LEU A 47 -10.70 -15.39 -13.50
N THR A 48 -11.91 -15.61 -13.98
CA THR A 48 -12.48 -15.00 -15.20
C THR A 48 -12.75 -13.50 -15.00
N GLY A 49 -12.98 -12.77 -16.10
CA GLY A 49 -13.31 -11.34 -16.06
C GLY A 49 -14.52 -11.01 -15.16
N PRO A 50 -15.67 -11.69 -15.32
CA PRO A 50 -16.83 -11.50 -14.44
C PRO A 50 -16.54 -11.78 -12.96
N GLU A 51 -15.76 -12.83 -12.66
CA GLU A 51 -15.36 -13.14 -11.29
C GLU A 51 -14.45 -12.05 -10.69
N LYS A 52 -13.48 -11.53 -11.47
CA LYS A 52 -12.64 -10.40 -11.05
C LYS A 52 -13.48 -9.16 -10.75
N ALA A 53 -14.49 -8.86 -11.56
CA ALA A 53 -15.39 -7.72 -11.33
C ALA A 53 -16.19 -7.87 -10.03
N LEU A 54 -16.70 -9.07 -9.74
CA LEU A 54 -17.40 -9.36 -8.50
C LEU A 54 -16.48 -9.25 -7.27
N VAL A 55 -15.26 -9.78 -7.37
CA VAL A 55 -14.23 -9.67 -6.31
C VAL A 55 -13.89 -8.19 -6.06
N LYS A 56 -13.65 -7.40 -7.12
CA LYS A 56 -13.40 -5.95 -7.01
C LYS A 56 -14.56 -5.24 -6.30
N SER A 57 -15.80 -5.49 -6.72
CA SER A 57 -16.99 -4.89 -6.10
C SER A 57 -17.09 -5.21 -4.60
N ASN A 58 -16.86 -6.46 -4.22
CA ASN A 58 -16.87 -6.88 -2.82
C ASN A 58 -15.73 -6.24 -2.00
N ALA A 59 -14.53 -6.11 -2.57
CA ALA A 59 -13.39 -5.45 -1.92
C ALA A 59 -13.68 -3.96 -1.68
N LEU A 60 -14.16 -3.24 -2.70
CA LEU A 60 -14.54 -1.82 -2.59
C LEU A 60 -15.64 -1.59 -1.54
N LYS A 61 -16.66 -2.47 -1.52
CA LYS A 61 -17.71 -2.44 -0.51
C LYS A 61 -17.16 -2.68 0.90
N SER A 62 -16.22 -3.62 1.06
CA SER A 62 -15.62 -3.95 2.36
C SER A 62 -14.75 -2.82 2.90
N LEU A 63 -14.02 -2.14 2.02
CA LEU A 63 -13.26 -0.92 2.33
C LEU A 63 -14.17 0.30 2.54
N GLY A 64 -15.41 0.24 2.06
CA GLY A 64 -16.36 1.35 2.14
C GLY A 64 -15.96 2.52 1.26
N ALA A 65 -15.47 2.23 0.04
CA ALA A 65 -14.85 3.20 -0.88
C ALA A 65 -15.68 4.48 -1.10
N ASN A 66 -17.02 4.38 -1.17
CA ASN A 66 -17.89 5.55 -1.34
C ASN A 66 -17.84 6.54 -0.17
N ARG A 67 -17.54 6.06 1.05
CA ARG A 67 -17.43 6.89 2.26
C ARG A 67 -15.98 7.18 2.63
N TYR A 68 -15.08 6.28 2.28
CA TYR A 68 -13.66 6.34 2.59
C TYR A 68 -12.88 6.12 1.29
N PRO A 69 -12.77 7.17 0.44
CA PRO A 69 -12.19 7.04 -0.90
C PRO A 69 -10.66 6.86 -0.87
N GLU A 70 -10.02 7.15 0.25
CA GLU A 70 -8.57 7.15 0.40
C GLU A 70 -8.09 6.24 1.54
N ILE A 71 -6.94 5.62 1.32
CA ILE A 71 -6.06 5.05 2.35
C ILE A 71 -4.84 5.96 2.48
N ARG A 72 -4.47 6.34 3.70
CA ARG A 72 -3.35 7.26 3.94
C ARG A 72 -2.36 6.71 4.96
N PHE A 73 -1.08 6.71 4.64
CA PHE A 73 0.00 6.52 5.61
C PHE A 73 0.76 7.83 5.75
N ALA A 74 0.90 8.33 6.98
CA ALA A 74 1.66 9.53 7.29
C ALA A 74 2.74 9.20 8.33
N ALA A 75 4.00 9.17 7.90
CA ALA A 75 5.18 9.01 8.74
C ALA A 75 5.59 10.34 9.35
N ASP A 76 5.66 10.36 10.67
CA ASP A 76 6.12 11.49 11.49
C ASP A 76 7.48 11.24 12.13
N ASP A 77 8.02 10.03 11.94
CA ASP A 77 9.30 9.57 12.45
C ASP A 77 9.99 8.73 11.37
N VAL A 78 11.18 9.19 10.96
CA VAL A 78 11.94 8.68 9.80
C VAL A 78 13.37 8.44 10.21
N ASP A 79 13.70 7.17 10.48
CA ASP A 79 15.02 6.76 10.90
C ASP A 79 15.81 6.19 9.72
N LYS A 80 17.04 6.68 9.52
CA LYS A 80 17.96 6.11 8.54
C LYS A 80 18.46 4.75 9.00
N THR A 81 18.52 3.81 8.07
CA THR A 81 19.03 2.45 8.29
C THR A 81 20.13 2.13 7.29
N THR A 82 20.80 0.99 7.45
CA THR A 82 21.81 0.52 6.49
C THR A 82 21.26 0.15 5.12
N ARG A 83 19.94 -0.04 4.98
CA ARG A 83 19.29 -0.50 3.74
C ARG A 83 18.26 0.49 3.18
N GLY A 84 18.11 1.66 3.79
CA GLY A 84 17.06 2.64 3.48
C GLY A 84 16.56 3.33 4.74
N TYR A 85 15.24 3.32 4.99
CA TYR A 85 14.63 4.03 6.11
C TYR A 85 13.61 3.17 6.86
N ARG A 86 13.48 3.40 8.16
CA ARG A 86 12.38 2.91 8.99
C ARG A 86 11.41 4.05 9.19
N LEU A 87 10.19 3.90 8.67
CA LEU A 87 9.14 4.91 8.71
C LEU A 87 8.11 4.52 9.77
N ALA A 88 7.98 5.29 10.84
CA ALA A 88 6.93 5.12 11.83
C ALA A 88 5.91 6.24 11.71
N GLY A 89 4.62 5.86 11.73
CA GLY A 89 3.56 6.79 11.41
C GLY A 89 2.16 6.28 11.71
N LYS A 90 1.17 6.99 11.18
CA LYS A 90 -0.25 6.60 11.27
C LYS A 90 -0.74 6.08 9.93
N LEU A 91 -1.21 4.84 9.92
CA LEU A 91 -1.97 4.26 8.82
C LEU A 91 -3.47 4.51 9.05
N HIS A 92 -4.12 5.06 8.04
CA HIS A 92 -5.55 5.37 8.02
C HIS A 92 -6.24 4.53 6.96
N ILE A 93 -7.15 3.67 7.40
CA ILE A 93 -7.98 2.84 6.52
C ILE A 93 -9.41 2.90 7.07
N ARG A 94 -10.39 3.16 6.19
CA ARG A 94 -11.82 3.08 6.52
C ARG A 94 -12.19 3.93 7.76
N GLY A 95 -11.65 5.14 7.83
CA GLY A 95 -11.89 6.08 8.93
C GLY A 95 -11.30 5.68 10.29
N LYS A 96 -10.48 4.63 10.35
CA LYS A 96 -9.72 4.26 11.56
C LYS A 96 -8.24 4.54 11.36
N SER A 97 -7.58 4.98 12.43
CA SER A 97 -6.14 5.29 12.45
C SER A 97 -5.41 4.38 13.45
N ARG A 98 -4.24 3.86 13.06
CA ARG A 98 -3.36 3.03 13.91
C ARG A 98 -1.90 3.38 13.65
N ARG A 99 -1.05 3.26 14.69
CA ARG A 99 0.40 3.31 14.48
C ARG A 99 0.83 2.13 13.61
N HIS A 100 1.71 2.40 12.66
CA HIS A 100 2.23 1.42 11.73
C HIS A 100 3.69 1.76 11.41
N VAL A 101 4.50 0.73 11.21
CA VAL A 101 5.93 0.87 10.90
C VAL A 101 6.22 0.16 9.59
N ILE A 102 6.95 0.83 8.71
CA ILE A 102 7.35 0.32 7.40
C ILE A 102 8.88 0.40 7.32
N ASP A 103 9.53 -0.73 7.04
CA ASP A 103 10.94 -0.75 6.67
C ASP A 103 11.03 -0.57 5.13
N LEU A 104 11.42 0.62 4.70
CA LEU A 104 11.59 1.00 3.30
C LEU A 104 13.03 0.75 2.86
N ARG A 105 13.23 -0.17 1.92
CA ARG A 105 14.51 -0.36 1.26
C ARG A 105 14.71 0.70 0.17
N THR A 106 15.91 1.26 0.09
CA THR A 106 16.33 2.12 -1.01
C THR A 106 17.55 1.51 -1.71
N GLU A 107 17.59 1.63 -3.02
CA GLU A 107 18.68 1.17 -3.88
C GLU A 107 19.06 2.30 -4.83
N ASP A 108 20.33 2.64 -4.84
CA ASP A 108 20.91 3.63 -5.76
C ASP A 108 21.16 2.97 -7.12
N LEU A 109 20.47 3.45 -8.17
CA LEU A 109 20.65 2.98 -9.54
C LEU A 109 21.46 3.95 -10.42
N GLY A 110 22.11 4.95 -9.82
CA GLY A 110 22.78 6.04 -10.52
C GLY A 110 21.86 7.25 -10.70
N ASP A 111 21.08 7.26 -11.77
CA ASP A 111 20.15 8.35 -12.14
C ASP A 111 18.79 8.27 -11.42
N ALA A 112 18.52 7.17 -10.73
CA ALA A 112 17.28 6.95 -10.00
C ALA A 112 17.52 6.24 -8.66
N TRP A 113 16.53 6.36 -7.79
CA TRP A 113 16.36 5.54 -6.60
C TRP A 113 15.26 4.53 -6.87
N ARG A 114 15.53 3.25 -6.58
CA ARG A 114 14.48 2.24 -6.41
C ARG A 114 14.14 2.12 -4.95
N MET A 115 12.85 2.17 -4.65
CA MET A 115 12.31 2.02 -3.32
C MET A 115 11.42 0.79 -3.27
N SER A 116 11.52 0.00 -2.20
CA SER A 116 10.64 -1.15 -2.00
C SER A 116 10.34 -1.41 -0.54
N ALA A 117 9.15 -1.91 -0.25
CA ALA A 117 8.75 -2.30 1.09
C ALA A 117 7.78 -3.47 1.05
N GLU A 118 7.78 -4.25 2.13
CA GLU A 118 6.73 -5.22 2.44
C GLU A 118 6.25 -4.98 3.87
N SER A 119 4.94 -5.02 4.08
CA SER A 119 4.36 -4.86 5.42
C SER A 119 3.09 -5.68 5.58
N GLY A 120 2.83 -6.16 6.79
CA GLY A 120 1.61 -6.86 7.16
C GLY A 120 0.57 -5.89 7.77
N VAL A 121 -0.66 -5.93 7.27
CA VAL A 121 -1.78 -5.14 7.79
C VAL A 121 -2.92 -6.07 8.16
N ARG A 122 -3.43 -5.99 9.40
CA ARG A 122 -4.62 -6.74 9.83
C ARG A 122 -5.88 -5.96 9.49
N GLN A 123 -6.77 -6.55 8.70
CA GLN A 123 -8.00 -5.90 8.24
C GLN A 123 -8.95 -5.56 9.40
N THR A 124 -9.05 -6.44 10.39
CA THR A 124 -9.92 -6.26 11.56
C THR A 124 -9.55 -5.04 12.42
N ASP A 125 -8.27 -4.66 12.49
CA ASP A 125 -7.82 -3.45 13.19
C ASP A 125 -8.49 -2.18 12.64
N PHE A 126 -8.80 -2.20 11.34
CA PHE A 126 -9.47 -1.10 10.62
C PHE A 126 -10.98 -1.32 10.47
N GLY A 127 -11.52 -2.38 11.07
CA GLY A 127 -12.96 -2.71 11.02
C GLY A 127 -13.42 -3.21 9.66
N VAL A 128 -12.49 -3.66 8.80
CA VAL A 128 -12.82 -4.43 7.61
C VAL A 128 -13.05 -5.87 8.06
N LYS A 129 -14.24 -6.41 7.78
CA LYS A 129 -14.58 -7.79 8.14
C LYS A 129 -14.05 -8.72 7.06
N PRO A 130 -13.16 -9.68 7.38
CA PRO A 130 -12.69 -10.65 6.41
C PRO A 130 -13.87 -11.44 5.83
N TYR A 131 -13.88 -11.59 4.52
CA TYR A 131 -14.93 -12.34 3.84
C TYR A 131 -14.84 -13.84 4.18
N SER A 132 -15.99 -14.47 4.40
CA SER A 132 -16.10 -15.89 4.73
C SER A 132 -17.31 -16.49 4.05
N LEU A 133 -17.16 -17.71 3.53
CA LEU A 133 -18.23 -18.53 2.94
C LEU A 133 -18.36 -19.87 3.68
N LEU A 134 -19.51 -20.54 3.49
CA LEU A 134 -19.76 -21.92 3.90
C LEU A 134 -19.41 -22.23 5.38
N MET A 135 -19.97 -21.44 6.31
CA MET A 135 -19.71 -21.59 7.75
C MET A 135 -18.22 -21.55 8.15
N GLY A 136 -17.36 -20.90 7.36
CA GLY A 136 -15.94 -20.71 7.67
C GLY A 136 -14.99 -21.66 6.95
N SER A 137 -15.48 -22.58 6.11
CA SER A 137 -14.61 -23.50 5.35
C SER A 137 -13.81 -22.79 4.24
N LEU A 138 -14.24 -21.59 3.82
CA LEU A 138 -13.47 -20.66 3.00
C LEU A 138 -13.44 -19.29 3.66
N LYS A 139 -12.24 -18.82 3.99
CA LYS A 139 -12.02 -17.56 4.71
C LYS A 139 -10.86 -16.79 4.09
N VAL A 140 -11.07 -15.50 3.85
CA VAL A 140 -9.99 -14.57 3.52
C VAL A 140 -9.16 -14.32 4.77
N ALA A 141 -7.84 -14.44 4.66
CA ALA A 141 -6.95 -14.16 5.77
C ALA A 141 -7.16 -12.73 6.30
N ASP A 142 -7.15 -12.56 7.62
CA ASP A 142 -7.28 -11.24 8.22
C ASP A 142 -6.02 -10.39 7.98
N GLU A 143 -4.86 -11.03 8.01
CA GLU A 143 -3.58 -10.42 7.69
C GLU A 143 -3.40 -10.32 6.17
N VAL A 144 -3.13 -9.11 5.70
CA VAL A 144 -2.86 -8.78 4.30
C VAL A 144 -1.41 -8.33 4.20
N LYS A 145 -0.66 -8.98 3.31
CA LYS A 145 0.67 -8.52 2.92
C LYS A 145 0.52 -7.40 1.88
N VAL A 146 1.07 -6.25 2.19
CA VAL A 146 1.21 -5.10 1.29
C VAL A 146 2.63 -5.09 0.76
N SER A 147 2.79 -4.96 -0.55
CA SER A 147 4.08 -4.76 -1.21
C SER A 147 4.06 -3.42 -1.93
N PHE A 148 5.14 -2.66 -1.81
CA PHE A 148 5.33 -1.39 -2.49
C PHE A 148 6.61 -1.42 -3.32
N THR A 149 6.58 -0.81 -4.50
CA THR A 149 7.77 -0.51 -5.29
C THR A 149 7.55 0.79 -6.03
N ALA A 150 8.58 1.64 -6.07
CA ALA A 150 8.56 2.87 -6.85
C ALA A 150 9.98 3.22 -7.35
N LEU A 151 10.02 3.96 -8.45
CA LEU A 151 11.24 4.55 -9.00
C LEU A 151 11.14 6.08 -8.88
N ARG A 152 12.20 6.71 -8.38
CA ARG A 152 12.32 8.17 -8.32
C ARG A 152 13.59 8.59 -9.03
N ALA A 153 13.45 9.32 -10.13
CA ALA A 153 14.61 9.95 -10.78
C ALA A 153 15.30 10.92 -9.80
N LYS A 154 16.63 10.91 -9.79
CA LYS A 154 17.44 11.95 -9.17
C LYS A 154 17.49 13.07 -10.20
N GLY A 155 16.80 14.18 -9.94
CA GLY A 155 16.91 15.34 -10.82
C GLY A 155 18.38 15.74 -10.99
N ASP A 156 18.74 16.23 -12.18
CA ASP A 156 20.09 16.71 -12.49
C ASP A 156 20.54 17.67 -11.38
N GLY A 157 21.69 17.36 -10.75
CA GLY A 157 22.13 17.96 -9.49
C GLY A 157 22.09 19.49 -9.49
N GLY A 158 21.10 20.08 -8.83
CA GLY A 158 20.98 21.53 -8.81
C GLY A 158 19.68 22.12 -8.24
N LYS A 159 19.02 21.47 -7.27
CA LYS A 159 18.03 22.14 -6.40
C LYS A 159 17.69 21.24 -5.21
N SER A 160 17.69 21.79 -4.00
CA SER A 160 17.14 21.10 -2.82
C SER A 160 15.76 20.52 -3.17
N PRO A 161 15.44 19.28 -2.75
CA PRO A 161 14.19 18.64 -3.12
C PRO A 161 13.03 19.29 -2.36
N GLY A 162 12.51 20.39 -2.93
CA GLY A 162 11.19 20.89 -2.58
C GLY A 162 10.16 19.90 -3.10
N ASP A 163 9.47 19.25 -2.17
CA ASP A 163 8.27 18.42 -2.35
C ASP A 163 8.30 17.49 -3.59
N SER A 164 8.98 16.34 -3.47
CA SER A 164 9.08 15.38 -4.57
C SER A 164 7.94 14.36 -4.56
N ARG A 165 7.17 14.30 -5.66
CA ARG A 165 6.13 13.30 -5.92
C ARG A 165 6.71 11.99 -6.46
N GLY A 166 6.29 10.86 -5.91
CA GLY A 166 6.39 9.55 -6.58
C GLY A 166 5.11 9.26 -7.38
N LEU A 167 5.25 8.83 -8.62
CA LEU A 167 4.16 8.36 -9.49
C LEU A 167 4.23 6.83 -9.64
N PRO A 168 3.10 6.15 -9.95
CA PRO A 168 3.01 4.69 -10.10
C PRO A 168 3.95 4.10 -11.15
#